data_AF-A0A8H4AWS5-F1
#
_entry.id   AF-A0A8H4AWS5-F1
#
_cell.length_a   1.000
_cell.length_b   1.000
_cell.length_c   1.000
_cell.angle_alpha   90.00
_cell.angle_beta   90.00
_cell.angle_gamma   90.00
#
_symmetry.space_group_name_H-M   'P 1'
#
loop_
_entity.id
_entity.type
_entity.pdbx_description
1 polymer ?
#
loop_
_entity_poly.entity_id
_entity_poly.type
_entity_poly.pdbx_seq_one_letter_code
_entity_poly.pdbx_strand_id
1 'polypeptide(L)'
;MKFLSILSIFLVFIIAIAHAAPAVKRDIGSKVGVLGVRFKDLYAEQTSATLKTYKDFEEQSEAFNKQIPEAAKKDGTDQKTVDWLLKWNKKYNHQVKHLKAITKDLKKSINKLNEKLPKN
;
A
#
# COMPACT_ATOMS: atom_id res chain seq x y z
N MET A 1 -37.77 9.82 18.88
CA MET A 1 -37.34 10.93 19.77
C MET A 1 -36.34 10.54 20.87
N LYS A 2 -35.90 9.26 21.00
CA LYS A 2 -34.87 8.87 21.98
C LYS A 2 -33.42 9.01 21.49
N PHE A 3 -33.23 9.17 20.18
CA PHE A 3 -31.92 9.20 19.53
C PHE A 3 -31.21 10.56 19.67
N LEU A 4 -31.97 11.66 19.65
CA LEU A 4 -31.45 13.02 19.83
C LEU A 4 -30.90 13.23 21.25
N SER A 5 -31.55 12.65 22.26
CA SER A 5 -31.14 12.76 23.67
C SER A 5 -29.78 12.10 23.92
N ILE A 6 -29.54 10.95 23.31
CA ILE A 6 -28.25 10.23 23.39
C ILE A 6 -27.16 11.04 22.70
N LEU A 7 -27.46 11.61 21.53
CA LEU A 7 -26.52 12.42 20.77
C LEU A 7 -26.08 13.67 21.56
N SER A 8 -27.01 14.33 22.24
CA SER A 8 -26.73 15.51 23.08
C SER A 8 -25.85 15.17 24.28
N ILE A 9 -26.04 14.01 24.91
CA ILE A 9 -25.20 13.57 26.04
C ILE A 9 -23.77 13.27 25.58
N PHE A 10 -23.59 12.60 24.43
CA PHE A 10 -22.27 12.39 23.84
C PHE A 10 -21.56 13.70 23.50
N LEU A 11 -22.29 14.72 23.02
CA LEU A 11 -21.72 16.02 22.67
C LEU A 11 -21.16 16.76 23.90
N VAL A 12 -21.87 16.73 25.03
CA VAL A 12 -21.44 17.39 26.28
C VAL A 12 -20.21 16.69 26.87
N PHE A 13 -20.13 15.36 26.79
CA PHE A 13 -18.94 14.61 27.23
C PHE A 13 -17.69 14.90 26.39
N ILE A 14 -17.83 15.06 25.07
CA ILE A 14 -16.71 15.41 24.18
C ILE A 14 -16.16 16.80 24.50
N ILE A 15 -17.05 17.77 24.76
CA ILE A 15 -16.67 19.14 25.10
C ILE A 15 -15.96 19.16 26.47
N ALA A 16 -16.44 18.44 27.49
CA ALA A 16 -15.80 18.38 28.80
C ALA A 16 -14.37 17.78 28.75
N ILE A 17 -14.15 16.75 27.93
CA ILE A 17 -12.83 16.12 27.75
C ILE A 17 -11.86 17.05 27.02
N ALA A 18 -12.35 17.86 26.07
CA ALA A 18 -11.53 18.81 25.32
C ALA A 18 -11.01 19.99 26.18
N HIS A 19 -11.75 20.39 27.23
CA HIS A 19 -11.38 21.52 28.10
C HIS A 19 -10.55 21.12 29.32
N ALA A 20 -10.49 19.84 29.67
CA ALA A 20 -9.71 19.32 30.82
C ALA A 20 -8.30 18.81 30.44
N ALA A 21 -7.98 18.73 29.15
CA ALA A 21 -6.63 18.37 28.71
C ALA A 21 -5.78 19.64 28.56
N PRO A 22 -4.79 19.88 29.44
CA PRO A 22 -3.91 21.02 29.26
C PRO A 22 -3.20 20.88 27.91
N ALA A 23 -3.15 21.99 27.16
CA ALA A 23 -2.55 22.12 25.82
C ALA A 23 -1.01 22.00 25.82
N VAL A 24 -0.47 21.06 26.59
CA VAL A 24 0.91 20.61 26.45
C VAL A 24 0.90 19.63 25.28
N LYS A 25 1.70 19.88 24.23
CA LYS A 25 1.99 18.87 23.20
C LYS A 25 2.57 17.65 23.90
N ARG A 26 1.71 16.72 24.30
CA ARG A 26 2.14 15.44 24.86
C ARG A 26 2.84 14.69 23.74
N ASP A 27 4.06 14.26 24.03
CA ASP A 27 4.77 13.27 23.25
C ASP A 27 3.88 12.02 23.09
N ILE A 28 4.17 11.18 22.09
CA ILE A 28 3.37 9.97 21.87
C ILE A 28 3.38 9.14 23.16
N GLY A 29 2.19 8.90 23.74
CA GLY A 29 2.08 8.10 24.96
C GLY A 29 2.67 6.70 24.76
N SER A 30 3.39 6.18 25.76
CA SER A 30 4.21 4.96 25.65
C SER A 30 3.48 3.77 24.99
N LYS A 31 2.22 3.50 25.38
CA LYS A 31 1.40 2.44 24.79
C LYS A 31 1.08 2.68 23.31
N VAL A 32 0.80 3.92 22.93
CA VAL A 32 0.56 4.32 21.53
C VAL A 32 1.85 4.21 20.72
N GLY A 33 2.99 4.57 21.32
CA GLY A 33 4.31 4.41 20.70
C GLY A 33 4.64 2.96 20.38
N VAL A 34 4.47 2.05 21.35
CA VAL A 34 4.71 0.60 21.17
C VAL A 34 3.80 0.01 20.09
N LEU A 35 2.50 0.32 20.13
CA LEU A 35 1.56 -0.14 19.09
C LEU A 35 1.91 0.44 17.72
N GLY A 36 2.28 1.71 17.65
CA GLY A 36 2.70 2.37 16.43
C GLY A 36 3.94 1.73 15.81
N VAL A 37 4.95 1.39 16.62
CA VAL A 37 6.15 0.67 16.17
C VAL A 37 5.77 -0.72 15.63
N ARG A 38 4.93 -1.47 16.34
CA ARG A 38 4.47 -2.80 15.88
C ARG A 38 3.77 -2.72 14.52
N PHE A 39 2.83 -1.79 14.34
CA PHE A 39 2.14 -1.64 13.06
C PHE A 39 3.07 -1.12 11.95
N LYS A 40 3.99 -0.22 12.27
CA LYS A 40 5.04 0.22 11.33
C LYS A 40 5.84 -0.97 10.82
N ASP A 41 6.28 -1.86 11.70
CA ASP A 41 7.08 -3.03 11.32
C ASP A 41 6.28 -4.00 10.45
N LEU A 42 5.02 -4.27 10.80
CA LEU A 42 4.10 -5.06 9.96
C LEU A 42 3.92 -4.45 8.57
N TYR A 43 3.68 -3.14 8.48
CA TYR A 43 3.55 -2.46 7.19
C TYR A 43 4.86 -2.46 6.40
N ALA A 44 6.00 -2.33 7.06
CA ALA A 44 7.33 -2.38 6.43
C ALA A 44 7.62 -3.76 5.84
N GLU A 45 7.26 -4.83 6.55
CA GLU A 45 7.39 -6.21 6.09
C GLU A 45 6.54 -6.45 4.83
N GLN A 46 5.25 -6.14 4.89
CA GLN A 46 4.32 -6.29 3.76
C GLN A 46 4.74 -5.47 2.53
N THR A 47 5.18 -4.23 2.75
CA THR A 47 5.67 -3.35 1.68
C THR A 47 6.94 -3.91 1.05
N SER A 48 7.85 -4.45 1.86
CA SER A 48 9.12 -5.02 1.38
C SER A 48 8.92 -6.32 0.61
N ALA A 49 8.03 -7.20 1.09
CA ALA A 49 7.65 -8.42 0.38
C ALA A 49 7.07 -8.09 -0.99
N THR A 50 6.11 -7.16 -1.05
CA THR A 50 5.52 -6.68 -2.31
C THR A 50 6.57 -6.09 -3.24
N LEU A 51 7.55 -5.33 -2.71
CA LEU A 51 8.62 -4.76 -3.54
C LEU A 51 9.51 -5.81 -4.22
N LYS A 52 9.77 -6.93 -3.54
CA LYS A 52 10.58 -8.03 -4.09
C LYS A 52 9.88 -8.70 -5.27
N THR A 53 8.57 -8.94 -5.17
CA THR A 53 7.77 -9.58 -6.23
C THR A 53 7.79 -8.79 -7.56
N TYR A 54 8.05 -7.48 -7.55
CA TYR A 54 8.15 -6.70 -8.79
C TYR A 54 9.30 -7.12 -9.70
N LYS A 55 10.42 -7.60 -9.14
CA LYS A 55 11.54 -8.07 -9.96
C LYS A 55 11.09 -9.28 -10.79
N ASP A 56 10.36 -10.19 -10.14
CA ASP A 56 9.83 -11.39 -10.78
C ASP A 56 8.82 -11.04 -11.89
N PHE A 57 7.93 -10.07 -11.65
CA PHE A 57 7.00 -9.61 -12.68
C PHE A 57 7.69 -8.97 -13.89
N GLU A 58 8.76 -8.18 -13.67
CA GLU A 58 9.53 -7.56 -14.76
C GLU A 58 10.21 -8.64 -15.62
N GLU A 59 10.87 -9.62 -14.98
CA GLU A 59 11.51 -10.76 -15.65
C GLU A 59 10.50 -11.63 -16.44
N GLN A 60 9.36 -11.96 -15.83
CA GLN A 60 8.30 -12.72 -16.48
C GLN A 60 7.68 -11.97 -17.66
N SER A 61 7.51 -10.64 -17.56
CA SER A 61 6.99 -9.83 -18.67
C SER A 61 7.94 -9.79 -19.85
N GLU A 62 9.25 -9.71 -19.61
CA GLU A 62 10.27 -9.81 -20.67
C GLU A 62 10.31 -11.21 -21.30
N ALA A 63 10.27 -12.25 -20.46
CA ALA A 63 10.22 -13.63 -20.93
C ALA A 63 9.00 -13.88 -21.81
N PHE A 64 7.82 -13.39 -21.40
CA PHE A 64 6.58 -13.47 -22.18
C PHE A 64 6.74 -12.84 -23.57
N ASN A 65 7.28 -11.62 -23.65
CA ASN A 65 7.46 -10.93 -24.93
C ASN A 65 8.43 -11.64 -25.88
N LYS A 66 9.41 -12.37 -25.34
CA LYS A 66 10.37 -13.17 -26.13
C LYS A 66 9.79 -14.51 -26.56
N GLN A 67 9.15 -15.23 -25.64
CA GLN A 67 8.75 -16.62 -25.86
C GLN A 67 7.42 -16.77 -26.62
N ILE A 68 6.47 -15.84 -26.45
CA ILE A 68 5.16 -15.93 -27.12
C ILE A 68 5.28 -15.93 -28.65
N PRO A 69 6.07 -15.03 -29.28
CA PRO A 69 6.26 -15.08 -30.74
C PRO A 69 6.92 -16.38 -31.22
N GLU A 70 7.83 -16.95 -30.44
CA GLU A 70 8.51 -18.22 -30.79
C GLU A 70 7.56 -19.41 -30.69
N ALA A 71 6.76 -19.48 -29.63
CA ALA A 71 5.74 -20.51 -29.45
C ALA A 71 4.66 -20.40 -30.55
N ALA A 72 4.18 -19.19 -30.82
CA ALA A 72 3.18 -18.94 -31.86
C ALA A 72 3.63 -19.40 -33.25
N LYS A 73 4.92 -19.21 -33.59
CA LYS A 73 5.49 -19.70 -34.85
C LYS A 73 5.48 -21.23 -34.94
N LYS A 74 5.75 -21.92 -33.83
CA LYS A 74 5.74 -23.40 -33.78
C LYS A 74 4.33 -23.95 -33.93
N ASP A 75 3.36 -23.27 -33.33
CA ASP A 75 1.96 -23.71 -33.29
C ASP A 75 1.12 -23.21 -34.47
N GLY A 76 1.70 -22.43 -35.40
CA GLY A 76 0.97 -21.82 -36.51
C GLY A 76 -0.11 -20.82 -36.06
N THR A 77 0.07 -20.20 -34.89
CA THR A 77 -0.85 -19.21 -34.34
C THR A 77 -0.88 -17.95 -35.21
N ASP A 78 -2.07 -17.38 -35.40
CA ASP A 78 -2.23 -16.19 -36.23
C ASP A 78 -1.56 -14.95 -35.61
N GLN A 79 -0.99 -14.10 -36.47
CA GLN A 79 -0.27 -12.90 -36.03
C GLN A 79 -1.15 -11.95 -35.23
N LYS A 80 -2.45 -11.89 -35.51
CA LYS A 80 -3.39 -11.00 -34.80
C LYS A 80 -3.55 -11.42 -33.33
N THR A 81 -3.60 -12.72 -33.06
CA THR A 81 -3.59 -13.26 -31.68
C THR A 81 -2.27 -12.94 -30.96
N VAL A 82 -1.14 -13.10 -31.63
CA VAL A 82 0.19 -12.73 -31.09
C VAL A 82 0.23 -11.25 -30.72
N ASP A 83 -0.17 -10.37 -31.63
CA ASP A 83 -0.18 -8.92 -31.41
C ASP A 83 -1.11 -8.53 -30.26
N TRP A 84 -2.26 -9.20 -30.14
CA TRP A 84 -3.18 -9.00 -29.02
C TRP A 84 -2.53 -9.41 -27.69
N LEU A 85 -1.86 -10.57 -27.62
CA LEU A 85 -1.17 -11.05 -26.42
C LEU A 85 -0.04 -10.11 -26.00
N LEU A 86 0.78 -9.64 -26.94
CA LEU A 86 1.84 -8.67 -26.66
C LEU A 86 1.29 -7.33 -26.17
N LYS A 87 0.18 -6.86 -26.77
CA LYS A 87 -0.52 -5.65 -26.31
C LYS A 87 -1.11 -5.83 -24.91
N TRP A 88 -1.67 -7.00 -24.62
CA TRP A 88 -2.18 -7.34 -23.29
C TRP A 88 -1.04 -7.34 -22.25
N ASN A 89 0.08 -8.00 -22.52
CA ASN A 89 1.24 -8.01 -21.61
C ASN A 89 1.82 -6.60 -21.41
N LYS A 90 1.84 -5.76 -22.45
CA LYS A 90 2.23 -4.34 -22.31
C LYS A 90 1.31 -3.57 -21.35
N LYS A 91 -0.01 -3.78 -21.42
CA LYS A 91 -0.97 -3.18 -20.48
C LYS A 91 -0.78 -3.71 -19.06
N TYR A 92 -0.61 -5.03 -18.93
CA TYR A 92 -0.34 -5.67 -17.64
C TYR A 92 0.93 -5.11 -16.99
N ASN A 93 2.04 -5.02 -17.73
CA ASN A 93 3.29 -4.44 -17.24
C ASN A 93 3.14 -2.97 -16.82
N HIS A 94 2.31 -2.20 -17.52
CA HIS A 94 1.99 -0.83 -17.09
C HIS A 94 1.29 -0.81 -15.72
N GLN A 95 0.33 -1.72 -15.48
CA GLN A 95 -0.33 -1.86 -14.18
C GLN A 95 0.65 -2.29 -13.07
N VAL A 96 1.54 -3.24 -13.37
CA VAL A 96 2.61 -3.66 -12.44
C VAL A 96 3.51 -2.48 -12.06
N LYS A 97 3.92 -1.65 -13.04
CA LYS A 97 4.71 -0.43 -12.77
C LYS A 97 3.96 0.57 -11.90
N HIS A 98 2.66 0.73 -12.11
CA HIS A 98 1.83 1.59 -11.28
C HIS A 98 1.75 1.06 -9.83
N LEU A 99 1.56 -0.25 -9.66
CA LEU A 99 1.58 -0.89 -8.35
C LEU A 99 2.94 -0.69 -7.65
N LYS A 100 4.06 -0.84 -8.38
CA LYS A 100 5.42 -0.56 -7.88
C LYS A 100 5.59 0.88 -7.42
N ALA A 101 5.03 1.85 -8.15
CA ALA A 101 5.06 3.25 -7.75
C ALA A 101 4.28 3.48 -6.44
N ILE A 102 3.05 2.94 -6.35
CA ILE A 102 2.23 3.00 -5.13
C ILE A 102 2.98 2.37 -3.95
N THR A 103 3.58 1.19 -4.11
CA THR A 103 4.33 0.53 -3.03
C THR A 103 5.55 1.33 -2.60
N LYS A 104 6.24 2.03 -3.51
CA LYS A 104 7.30 2.98 -3.14
C LYS A 104 6.76 4.13 -2.30
N ASP A 105 5.58 4.65 -2.60
CA ASP A 105 4.96 5.72 -1.83
C ASP A 105 4.48 5.22 -0.45
N LEU A 106 4.00 3.98 -0.34
CA LEU A 106 3.74 3.34 0.96
C LEU A 106 5.02 3.28 1.81
N LYS A 107 6.15 2.90 1.22
CA LYS A 107 7.46 2.92 1.90
C LYS A 107 7.83 4.31 2.41
N LYS A 108 7.59 5.38 1.62
CA LYS A 108 7.82 6.76 2.07
C LYS A 108 6.91 7.14 3.24
N SER A 109 5.65 6.73 3.22
CA SER A 109 4.69 6.97 4.32
C SER A 109 5.11 6.25 5.60
N ILE A 110 5.63 5.02 5.50
CA ILE A 110 6.22 4.28 6.63
C ILE A 110 7.44 5.01 7.19
N ASN A 111 8.31 5.56 6.33
CA ASN A 111 9.46 6.35 6.79
C ASN A 111 9.02 7.61 7.55
N LYS A 112 7.99 8.32 7.07
CA LYS A 112 7.41 9.46 7.79
C LYS A 112 6.81 9.07 9.13
N LEU A 113 6.15 7.90 9.20
CA LEU A 113 5.67 7.36 10.47
C LEU A 113 6.84 7.08 11.44
N ASN A 114 7.97 6.58 10.93
CA ASN A 114 9.18 6.34 11.71
C ASN A 114 9.78 7.62 12.32
N GLU A 115 9.64 8.78 11.65
CA GLU A 115 10.09 10.08 12.19
C GLU A 115 9.24 10.56 13.38
N LYS A 116 8.01 10.07 13.51
CA LYS A 116 7.06 10.48 14.56
C LYS A 116 7.03 9.52 15.73
N LEU A 117 7.37 8.26 15.51
CA LEU A 117 7.40 7.25 16.56
C LEU A 117 8.67 7.39 17.43
N PRO A 118 8.60 7.02 18.72
CA PRO A 118 9.78 7.00 19.56
C PRO A 118 10.86 6.13 18.92
N LYS A 119 12.10 6.61 18.89
CA LYS A 119 13.25 5.82 18.48
C LYS A 119 13.47 4.74 19.54
N ASN A 120 13.43 3.47 19.12
CA ASN A 120 13.96 2.39 19.94
C ASN A 120 15.48 2.47 19.99
#